data_AF-A0A6C0HZQ4-F1
#
_entry.id   AF-A0A6C0HZQ4-F1
#
_cell.length_a   1.000
_cell.length_b   1.000
_cell.length_c   1.000
_cell.angle_alpha   90.00
_cell.angle_beta   90.00
_cell.angle_gamma   90.00
#
_symmetry.space_group_name_H-M   'P 1'
#
loop_
_entity.id
_entity.type
_entity.pdbx_description
1 polymer ?
#
loop_
_entity_poly.entity_id
_entity_poly.type
_entity_poly.pdbx_seq_one_letter_code
_entity_poly.pdbx_strand_id
1 'polypeptide(L)'
;MTYYLLPRSNINLYKNISYLPTDESPPIFISNSLANYLYIIKENIDNKEQQWDIYKKYTNPFEYIHSIVPFRKKCVSKHKPLSRSYFKMVELCQLFSLININLPEINTFHLAEGPGGFIEAIARKRTSIKGKTVDKYYGMTLLDNKEDVNIPSWKKSADFLKEFENNVILENGIDGTGNILSLENFTYVSRKYGSSMDIVTADGGFDFSMDFNQQEIMIGKLLFSQIAFAVCLQKKGGSFILKIFDCFMQHTVDLLELLASFYEKTYIVKPQTSRYANSEKYIVCTGFLYNNSNDFYSYFYECFENIVSINDKNCLRFLKSQTNYVFLQKLEEYNAIFGQKQIQNIHYTFALMDNKGKSEKIDSLIKINIKKSVDWCIKHGINYNVFSVNSNIFITI
;
A
#
# COMPACT_ATOMS: atom_id res chain seq x y z
N MET A 1 6.05 -8.20 13.15
CA MET A 1 5.91 -7.20 12.07
C MET A 1 7.10 -6.27 12.19
N THR A 2 7.72 -5.89 11.09
CA THR A 2 8.95 -5.06 11.11
C THR A 2 8.65 -3.74 10.41
N TYR A 3 8.96 -2.64 11.08
CA TYR A 3 8.88 -1.28 10.54
C TYR A 3 10.20 -0.57 10.84
N TYR A 4 10.54 0.42 10.01
CA TYR A 4 11.79 1.16 10.13
C TYR A 4 11.48 2.65 10.02
N LEU A 5 12.00 3.43 10.96
CA LEU A 5 11.94 4.88 10.91
C LEU A 5 13.00 5.38 9.91
N LEU A 6 12.57 6.13 8.91
CA LEU A 6 13.46 6.83 8.00
C LEU A 6 13.98 8.12 8.66
N PRO A 7 15.23 8.54 8.40
CA PRO A 7 15.77 9.78 8.93
C PRO A 7 14.96 10.98 8.43
N ARG A 8 14.76 11.98 9.29
CA ARG A 8 14.07 13.21 8.91
C ARG A 8 14.94 14.03 7.95
N SER A 9 14.32 14.60 6.93
CA SER A 9 14.99 15.42 5.91
C SER A 9 14.81 16.92 6.16
N ASN A 10 15.55 17.75 5.42
CA ASN A 10 15.41 19.20 5.50
C ASN A 10 13.99 19.63 5.14
N ILE A 11 13.31 20.34 6.04
CA ILE A 11 11.92 20.79 5.84
C ILE A 11 11.73 21.59 4.54
N ASN A 12 12.74 22.33 4.09
CA ASN A 12 12.68 23.13 2.87
C ASN A 12 12.98 22.34 1.58
N LEU A 13 13.08 21.01 1.64
CA LEU A 13 13.42 20.17 0.48
C LEU A 13 12.45 20.34 -0.69
N TYR A 14 11.19 20.73 -0.42
CA TYR A 14 10.19 21.01 -1.44
C TYR A 14 10.63 22.08 -2.46
N LYS A 15 11.54 22.99 -2.09
CA LYS A 15 12.09 24.01 -3.00
C LYS A 15 12.94 23.41 -4.13
N ASN A 16 13.38 22.16 -3.95
CA ASN A 16 14.18 21.43 -4.94
C ASN A 16 13.33 20.49 -5.80
N ILE A 17 12.00 20.45 -5.63
CA ILE A 17 11.12 19.63 -6.45
C ILE A 17 11.30 20.02 -7.93
N SER A 18 11.58 19.03 -8.76
CA SER A 18 11.57 19.18 -10.22
C SER A 18 11.52 17.83 -10.90
N TYR A 19 10.82 17.78 -12.03
CA TYR A 19 10.75 16.58 -12.83
C TYR A 19 11.93 16.50 -13.79
N LEU A 20 12.71 15.42 -13.70
CA LEU A 20 13.74 15.07 -14.69
C LEU A 20 13.30 13.82 -15.45
N PRO A 21 12.85 13.97 -16.71
CA PRO A 21 12.48 12.82 -17.53
C PRO A 21 13.72 12.15 -18.14
N THR A 22 13.55 10.90 -18.56
CA THR A 22 14.54 10.15 -19.36
C THR A 22 13.82 9.30 -20.42
N ASP A 23 14.47 9.15 -21.58
CA ASP A 23 14.00 8.25 -22.66
C ASP A 23 14.38 6.79 -22.39
N GLU A 24 15.36 6.56 -21.51
CA GLU A 24 15.84 5.23 -21.14
C GLU A 24 15.13 4.68 -19.89
N SER A 25 15.31 3.40 -19.61
CA SER A 25 14.90 2.83 -18.33
C SER A 25 15.79 3.39 -17.21
N PRO A 26 15.22 3.95 -16.12
CA PRO A 26 16.00 4.44 -14.99
C PRO A 26 16.91 3.34 -14.42
N PRO A 27 18.22 3.60 -14.21
CA PRO A 27 19.12 2.61 -13.67
C PRO A 27 18.82 2.33 -12.19
N ILE A 28 19.28 1.18 -11.71
CA ILE A 28 19.34 0.91 -10.26
C ILE A 28 20.29 1.94 -9.63
N PHE A 29 19.79 2.66 -8.63
CA PHE A 29 20.55 3.70 -7.94
C PHE A 29 21.16 3.20 -6.62
N ILE A 30 20.42 2.40 -5.84
CA ILE A 30 20.89 1.83 -4.57
C ILE A 30 20.67 0.31 -4.49
N SER A 31 21.41 -0.35 -3.60
CA SER A 31 21.25 -1.81 -3.35
C SER A 31 21.41 -2.69 -4.62
N ASN A 32 22.32 -2.32 -5.52
CA ASN A 32 22.54 -2.94 -6.84
C ASN A 32 22.49 -4.47 -6.86
N SER A 33 23.29 -5.13 -6.02
CA SER A 33 23.34 -6.60 -5.99
C SER A 33 21.98 -7.20 -5.60
N LEU A 34 21.33 -6.65 -4.58
CA LEU A 34 20.04 -7.14 -4.12
C LEU A 34 18.96 -6.98 -5.19
N ALA A 35 18.90 -5.81 -5.85
CA ALA A 35 17.96 -5.54 -6.92
C ALA A 35 18.11 -6.57 -8.06
N ASN A 36 19.35 -6.81 -8.50
CA ASN A 36 19.63 -7.79 -9.54
C ASN A 36 19.21 -9.22 -9.14
N TYR A 37 19.52 -9.67 -7.91
CA TYR A 37 19.08 -10.98 -7.44
C TYR A 37 17.54 -11.10 -7.38
N LEU A 38 16.85 -10.02 -6.97
CA LEU A 38 15.40 -9.98 -6.96
C LEU A 38 14.80 -10.03 -8.37
N TYR A 39 15.38 -9.34 -9.34
CA TYR A 39 14.89 -9.36 -10.72
C TYR A 39 15.04 -10.77 -11.33
N ILE A 40 16.21 -11.40 -11.17
CA ILE A 40 16.47 -12.76 -11.66
C ILE A 40 15.51 -13.78 -11.02
N ILE A 41 15.29 -13.71 -9.71
CA ILE A 41 14.43 -14.69 -9.04
C ILE A 41 12.95 -14.46 -9.35
N LYS A 42 12.52 -13.23 -9.60
CA LYS A 42 11.15 -12.90 -10.04
C LYS A 42 10.89 -13.39 -11.45
N GLU A 43 11.83 -13.23 -12.38
CA GLU A 43 11.70 -13.77 -13.75
C GLU A 43 11.53 -15.30 -13.75
N ASN A 44 12.18 -16.01 -12.83
CA ASN A 44 11.97 -17.44 -12.64
C ASN A 44 10.54 -17.82 -12.19
N ILE A 45 9.80 -16.88 -11.59
CA ILE A 45 8.40 -17.10 -11.20
C ILE A 45 7.52 -17.16 -12.44
N ASP A 46 7.77 -16.29 -13.42
CA ASP A 46 7.00 -16.17 -14.66
C ASP A 46 7.06 -17.49 -15.45
N ASN A 47 8.21 -18.17 -15.43
CA ASN A 47 8.40 -19.50 -16.03
C ASN A 47 7.58 -20.63 -15.37
N LYS A 48 7.07 -20.42 -14.14
CA LYS A 48 6.33 -21.42 -13.36
C LYS A 48 5.03 -20.86 -12.75
N GLU A 49 4.41 -19.86 -13.39
CA GLU A 49 3.32 -19.04 -12.83
C GLU A 49 2.16 -19.87 -12.24
N GLN A 50 1.64 -20.85 -12.98
CA GLN A 50 0.50 -21.66 -12.51
C GLN A 50 0.79 -22.41 -11.21
N GLN A 51 1.97 -22.99 -11.09
CA GLN A 51 2.38 -23.68 -9.87
C GLN A 51 2.63 -22.66 -8.77
N TRP A 52 3.35 -21.59 -9.08
CA TRP A 52 3.62 -20.52 -8.13
C TRP A 52 2.35 -19.99 -7.45
N ASP A 53 1.27 -19.82 -8.22
CA ASP A 53 -0.01 -19.32 -7.73
C ASP A 53 -0.71 -20.23 -6.72
N ILE A 54 -0.41 -21.52 -6.79
CA ILE A 54 -0.85 -22.53 -5.82
C ILE A 54 0.07 -22.50 -4.60
N TYR A 55 1.39 -22.61 -4.82
CA TYR A 55 2.34 -22.83 -3.72
C TYR A 55 2.60 -21.59 -2.86
N LYS A 56 2.51 -20.38 -3.43
CA LYS A 56 2.65 -19.11 -2.69
C LYS A 56 1.63 -18.98 -1.57
N LYS A 57 0.47 -19.65 -1.68
CA LYS A 57 -0.58 -19.64 -0.66
C LYS A 57 -0.19 -20.46 0.58
N TYR A 58 0.59 -21.54 0.41
CA TYR A 58 1.07 -22.35 1.53
C TYR A 58 2.26 -21.72 2.25
N THR A 59 3.13 -21.01 1.51
CA THR A 59 4.32 -20.38 2.08
C THR A 59 4.07 -18.98 2.64
N ASN A 60 2.93 -18.36 2.33
CA ASN A 60 2.50 -17.10 2.93
C ASN A 60 1.81 -17.33 4.30
N PRO A 61 2.41 -16.90 5.43
CA PRO A 61 1.92 -17.29 6.76
C PRO A 61 0.53 -16.81 7.15
N PHE A 62 0.05 -15.75 6.49
CA PHE A 62 -1.22 -15.07 6.81
C PHE A 62 -2.23 -15.15 5.66
N GLU A 63 -2.01 -16.02 4.68
CA GLU A 63 -2.89 -16.15 3.50
C GLU A 63 -4.35 -16.45 3.87
N TYR A 64 -4.55 -17.27 4.91
CA TYR A 64 -5.87 -17.78 5.28
C TYR A 64 -6.71 -16.82 6.11
N ILE A 65 -6.22 -15.63 6.45
CA ILE A 65 -7.07 -14.57 7.00
C ILE A 65 -8.26 -14.33 6.07
N HIS A 66 -8.00 -14.20 4.76
CA HIS A 66 -9.02 -13.93 3.75
C HIS A 66 -9.25 -15.11 2.78
N SER A 67 -8.18 -15.82 2.38
CA SER A 67 -8.31 -16.93 1.43
C SER A 67 -8.92 -18.16 2.10
N ILE A 68 -9.71 -18.94 1.35
CA ILE A 68 -10.30 -20.19 1.86
C ILE A 68 -9.17 -21.16 2.24
N VAL A 69 -9.30 -21.76 3.42
CA VAL A 69 -8.35 -22.77 3.90
C VAL A 69 -8.49 -24.03 3.04
N PRO A 70 -7.39 -24.63 2.52
CA PRO A 70 -7.41 -25.87 1.76
C PRO A 70 -8.19 -26.98 2.48
N PHE A 71 -9.00 -27.73 1.72
CA PHE A 71 -9.87 -28.80 2.24
C PHE A 71 -10.95 -28.35 3.24
N ARG A 72 -11.17 -27.04 3.39
CA ARG A 72 -12.23 -26.45 4.22
C ARG A 72 -13.11 -25.54 3.36
N LYS A 73 -14.26 -25.12 3.93
CA LYS A 73 -15.25 -24.27 3.23
C LYS A 73 -15.17 -22.78 3.58
N LYS A 74 -14.29 -22.39 4.51
CA LYS A 74 -14.23 -21.03 5.07
C LYS A 74 -12.78 -20.56 5.20
N CYS A 75 -12.58 -19.24 5.14
CA CYS A 75 -11.37 -18.56 5.59
C CYS A 75 -11.41 -18.33 7.11
N VAL A 76 -10.30 -17.85 7.68
CA VAL A 76 -10.16 -17.63 9.11
C VAL A 76 -10.99 -16.45 9.59
N SER A 77 -10.94 -15.31 8.89
CA SER A 77 -11.81 -14.17 9.20
C SER A 77 -13.28 -14.52 8.98
N LYS A 78 -14.15 -14.13 9.91
CA LYS A 78 -15.60 -14.09 9.70
C LYS A 78 -16.03 -12.84 8.94
N HIS A 79 -15.26 -11.76 9.06
CA HIS A 79 -15.49 -10.54 8.31
C HIS A 79 -15.15 -10.74 6.83
N LYS A 80 -16.07 -10.34 5.95
CA LYS A 80 -15.91 -10.38 4.49
C LYS A 80 -15.78 -8.94 3.99
N PRO A 81 -14.56 -8.40 3.90
CA PRO A 81 -14.37 -7.01 3.48
C PRO A 81 -14.54 -6.83 1.96
N LEU A 82 -14.64 -5.57 1.54
CA LEU A 82 -14.66 -5.17 0.12
C LEU A 82 -13.41 -5.64 -0.64
N SER A 83 -12.27 -5.66 0.05
CA SER A 83 -11.01 -6.16 -0.48
C SER A 83 -10.06 -6.61 0.64
N ARG A 84 -8.98 -7.30 0.27
CA ARG A 84 -7.91 -7.68 1.21
C ARG A 84 -7.17 -6.48 1.82
N SER A 85 -7.27 -5.30 1.22
CA SER A 85 -6.60 -4.10 1.74
C SER A 85 -7.18 -3.67 3.10
N TYR A 86 -8.44 -4.03 3.40
CA TYR A 86 -9.04 -3.87 4.73
C TYR A 86 -8.14 -4.36 5.86
N PHE A 87 -7.63 -5.60 5.76
CA PHE A 87 -6.81 -6.17 6.84
C PHE A 87 -5.46 -5.47 7.00
N LYS A 88 -4.90 -4.97 5.90
CA LYS A 88 -3.68 -4.16 5.94
C LYS A 88 -3.93 -2.85 6.68
N MET A 89 -5.04 -2.17 6.40
CA MET A 89 -5.39 -0.92 7.08
C MET A 89 -5.69 -1.14 8.56
N VAL A 90 -6.40 -2.21 8.94
CA VAL A 90 -6.61 -2.58 10.36
C VAL A 90 -5.26 -2.74 11.07
N GLU A 91 -4.32 -3.42 10.43
CA GLU A 91 -2.97 -3.64 10.97
C GLU A 91 -2.20 -2.32 11.15
N LEU A 92 -2.22 -1.45 10.14
CA LEU A 92 -1.53 -0.15 10.16
C LEU A 92 -2.15 0.82 11.18
N CYS A 93 -3.48 0.90 11.24
CA CYS A 93 -4.21 1.70 12.23
C CYS A 93 -3.81 1.35 13.67
N GLN A 94 -3.71 0.04 13.97
CA GLN A 94 -3.33 -0.41 15.30
C GLN A 94 -1.85 -0.20 15.58
N LEU A 95 -0.97 -0.49 14.61
CA LEU A 95 0.48 -0.39 14.80
C LEU A 95 0.94 1.05 15.08
N PHE A 96 0.39 2.02 14.34
CA PHE A 96 0.80 3.43 14.41
C PHE A 96 -0.21 4.32 15.14
N SER A 97 -1.23 3.72 15.77
CA SER A 97 -2.28 4.45 16.48
C SER A 97 -2.91 5.58 15.66
N LEU A 98 -3.17 5.31 14.37
CA LEU A 98 -3.59 6.33 13.38
C LEU A 98 -4.98 6.91 13.68
N ILE A 99 -5.82 6.16 14.38
CA ILE A 99 -7.17 6.59 14.73
C ILE A 99 -7.15 7.18 16.14
N ASN A 100 -7.18 8.51 16.24
CA ASN A 100 -7.32 9.20 17.51
C ASN A 100 -8.77 9.10 18.02
N ILE A 101 -8.96 8.34 19.10
CA ILE A 101 -10.27 8.09 19.71
C ILE A 101 -10.88 9.33 20.36
N ASN A 102 -10.06 10.33 20.71
CA ASN A 102 -10.51 11.53 21.39
C ASN A 102 -11.11 12.56 20.41
N LEU A 103 -10.81 12.48 19.12
CA LEU A 103 -11.34 13.42 18.13
C LEU A 103 -12.84 13.21 17.89
N PRO A 104 -13.69 14.23 18.07
CA PRO A 104 -15.14 14.11 17.94
C PRO A 104 -15.52 13.60 16.55
N GLU A 105 -14.94 14.19 15.52
CA GLU A 105 -15.07 13.82 14.11
C GLU A 105 -13.69 13.73 13.45
N ILE A 106 -13.61 12.99 12.36
CA ILE A 106 -12.44 12.99 11.47
C ILE A 106 -12.87 13.14 10.01
N ASN A 107 -12.00 13.77 9.22
CA ASN A 107 -12.09 13.79 7.77
C ASN A 107 -10.92 12.99 7.18
N THR A 108 -11.23 12.05 6.28
CA THR A 108 -10.20 11.27 5.59
C THR A 108 -10.34 11.31 4.08
N PHE A 109 -9.23 11.23 3.37
CA PHE A 109 -9.21 11.22 1.90
C PHE A 109 -8.44 10.01 1.37
N HIS A 110 -9.06 9.28 0.44
CA HIS A 110 -8.61 7.98 -0.04
C HIS A 110 -8.37 8.02 -1.54
N LEU A 111 -7.09 7.98 -1.94
CA LEU A 111 -6.61 8.19 -3.31
C LEU A 111 -6.36 6.86 -4.03
N ALA A 112 -7.03 6.66 -5.16
CA ALA A 112 -6.91 5.48 -6.02
C ALA A 112 -7.15 4.13 -5.29
N GLU A 113 -8.13 4.10 -4.38
CA GLU A 113 -8.35 2.95 -3.48
C GLU A 113 -9.62 2.14 -3.79
N GLY A 114 -10.22 2.25 -4.98
CA GLY A 114 -11.35 1.40 -5.37
C GLY A 114 -11.03 -0.09 -5.10
N PRO A 115 -11.89 -0.89 -4.44
CA PRO A 115 -13.28 -0.62 -4.04
C PRO A 115 -13.48 0.04 -2.65
N GLY A 116 -12.42 0.43 -1.94
CA GLY A 116 -12.53 1.14 -0.66
C GLY A 116 -12.27 0.30 0.60
N GLY A 117 -11.43 -0.74 0.53
CA GLY A 117 -11.11 -1.58 1.69
C GLY A 117 -10.50 -0.80 2.87
N PHE A 118 -9.72 0.25 2.59
CA PHE A 118 -9.16 1.15 3.61
C PHE A 118 -10.24 2.03 4.24
N ILE A 119 -11.15 2.59 3.42
CA ILE A 119 -12.32 3.34 3.91
C ILE A 119 -13.14 2.47 4.87
N GLU A 120 -13.46 1.23 4.45
CA GLU A 120 -14.21 0.28 5.27
C GLU A 120 -13.51 0.02 6.62
N ALA A 121 -12.19 -0.15 6.61
CA ALA A 121 -11.41 -0.40 7.83
C ALA A 121 -11.46 0.77 8.81
N ILE A 122 -11.26 2.00 8.33
CA ILE A 122 -11.32 3.19 9.19
C ILE A 122 -12.75 3.39 9.69
N ALA A 123 -13.75 3.33 8.81
CA ALA A 123 -15.15 3.56 9.14
C ALA A 123 -15.66 2.57 10.19
N ARG A 124 -15.44 1.25 9.98
CA ARG A 124 -15.85 0.24 10.98
C ARG A 124 -15.07 0.38 12.29
N LYS A 125 -13.80 0.78 12.26
CA LYS A 125 -13.02 1.00 13.49
C LYS A 125 -13.53 2.21 14.27
N ARG A 126 -13.84 3.33 13.60
CA ARG A 126 -14.47 4.50 14.24
C ARG A 126 -15.84 4.16 14.82
N THR A 127 -16.70 3.49 14.04
CA THR A 127 -18.04 3.09 14.49
C THR A 127 -18.01 2.12 15.66
N SER A 128 -17.07 1.17 15.68
CA SER A 128 -16.96 0.22 16.82
C SER A 128 -16.51 0.89 18.14
N ILE A 129 -15.86 2.06 18.07
CA ILE A 129 -15.39 2.81 19.24
C ILE A 129 -16.44 3.82 19.71
N LYS A 130 -17.10 4.51 18.77
CA LYS A 130 -17.98 5.65 19.06
C LYS A 130 -19.47 5.42 18.82
N GLY A 131 -19.84 4.28 18.24
CA GLY A 131 -21.18 4.10 17.67
C GLY A 131 -21.32 4.93 16.39
N LYS A 132 -22.51 5.48 16.13
CA LYS A 132 -22.76 6.29 14.92
C LYS A 132 -21.90 7.56 14.95
N THR A 133 -21.11 7.80 13.90
CA THR A 133 -20.23 8.97 13.80
C THR A 133 -20.70 9.94 12.71
N VAL A 134 -20.24 11.19 12.80
CA VAL A 134 -20.40 12.22 11.76
C VAL A 134 -19.17 12.36 10.87
N ASP A 135 -18.22 11.42 11.01
CA ASP A 135 -16.96 11.38 10.25
C ASP A 135 -17.24 11.41 8.73
N LYS A 136 -16.34 12.01 7.96
CA LYS A 136 -16.43 12.05 6.49
C LYS A 136 -15.26 11.30 5.87
N TYR A 137 -15.59 10.38 4.96
CA TYR A 137 -14.62 9.56 4.26
C TYR A 137 -14.73 9.83 2.75
N TYR A 138 -13.80 10.60 2.21
CA TYR A 138 -13.76 10.97 0.80
C TYR A 138 -12.98 9.92 0.01
N GLY A 139 -13.57 9.36 -1.04
CA GLY A 139 -12.93 8.40 -1.94
C GLY A 139 -12.83 8.96 -3.35
N MET A 140 -11.62 8.99 -3.90
CA MET A 140 -11.35 9.36 -5.30
C MET A 140 -10.60 8.23 -5.99
N THR A 141 -11.22 7.63 -7.01
CA THR A 141 -10.64 6.55 -7.80
C THR A 141 -11.18 6.64 -9.22
N LEU A 142 -10.45 6.08 -10.19
CA LEU A 142 -10.92 5.98 -11.57
C LEU A 142 -12.31 5.34 -11.61
N LEU A 143 -13.21 5.97 -12.38
CA LEU A 143 -14.52 5.40 -12.64
C LEU A 143 -14.39 4.16 -13.53
N ASP A 144 -15.39 3.28 -13.43
CA ASP A 144 -15.46 2.08 -14.25
C ASP A 144 -15.34 2.41 -15.73
N ASN A 145 -14.27 1.93 -16.35
CA ASN A 145 -14.26 1.76 -17.79
C ASN A 145 -15.07 0.49 -18.12
N LYS A 146 -16.02 0.59 -19.05
CA LYS A 146 -16.74 -0.59 -19.56
C LYS A 146 -15.82 -1.51 -20.37
N GLU A 147 -14.70 -0.98 -20.87
CA GLU A 147 -13.74 -1.70 -21.71
C GLU A 147 -12.68 -2.47 -20.92
N ASP A 148 -12.37 -2.05 -19.67
CA ASP A 148 -11.38 -2.72 -18.82
C ASP A 148 -11.94 -3.05 -17.44
N VAL A 149 -12.23 -4.35 -17.23
CA VAL A 149 -12.81 -4.89 -16.00
C VAL A 149 -11.77 -4.96 -14.86
N ASN A 150 -10.47 -4.85 -15.17
CA ASN A 150 -9.39 -4.98 -14.18
C ASN A 150 -9.13 -3.69 -13.41
N ILE A 151 -9.60 -2.53 -13.90
CA ILE A 151 -9.47 -1.25 -13.21
C ILE A 151 -10.34 -1.27 -11.94
N PRO A 152 -9.75 -1.13 -10.73
CA PRO A 152 -10.52 -1.14 -9.50
C PRO A 152 -11.48 0.06 -9.39
N SER A 153 -12.72 -0.23 -9.03
CA SER A 153 -13.81 0.75 -8.94
C SER A 153 -14.74 0.45 -7.75
N TRP A 154 -15.79 1.28 -7.60
CA TRP A 154 -16.80 1.14 -6.55
C TRP A 154 -17.82 0.01 -6.77
N LYS A 155 -17.68 -0.83 -7.82
CA LYS A 155 -18.63 -1.91 -8.16
C LYS A 155 -19.00 -2.82 -7.00
N LYS A 156 -18.01 -3.18 -6.17
CA LYS A 156 -18.19 -4.14 -5.07
C LYS A 156 -18.67 -3.49 -3.78
N SER A 157 -18.97 -2.19 -3.80
CA SER A 157 -19.15 -1.37 -2.60
C SER A 157 -20.59 -0.93 -2.36
N ALA A 158 -21.56 -1.38 -3.16
CA ALA A 158 -22.95 -0.91 -3.08
C ALA A 158 -23.57 -1.04 -1.67
N ASP A 159 -23.48 -2.23 -1.06
CA ASP A 159 -24.01 -2.46 0.30
C ASP A 159 -23.30 -1.62 1.35
N PHE A 160 -21.98 -1.48 1.24
CA PHE A 160 -21.16 -0.65 2.14
C PHE A 160 -21.49 0.84 2.00
N LEU A 161 -21.62 1.33 0.77
CA LEU A 161 -21.99 2.73 0.49
C LEU A 161 -23.40 3.04 0.99
N LYS A 162 -24.32 2.08 0.94
CA LYS A 162 -25.66 2.22 1.53
C LYS A 162 -25.60 2.25 3.07
N GLU A 163 -24.79 1.39 3.69
CA GLU A 163 -24.59 1.38 5.15
C GLU A 163 -23.99 2.70 5.65
N PHE A 164 -23.07 3.31 4.89
CA PHE A 164 -22.36 4.53 5.23
C PHE A 164 -22.72 5.74 4.35
N GLU A 165 -23.96 5.81 3.86
CA GLU A 165 -24.40 6.82 2.87
C GLU A 165 -24.19 8.28 3.33
N ASN A 166 -24.24 8.51 4.65
CA ASN A 166 -24.09 9.84 5.24
C ASN A 166 -22.62 10.20 5.56
N ASN A 167 -21.70 9.24 5.44
CA ASN A 167 -20.31 9.37 5.83
C ASN A 167 -19.36 9.26 4.62
N VAL A 168 -19.62 8.35 3.68
CA VAL A 168 -18.75 8.13 2.51
C VAL A 168 -19.17 9.03 1.35
N ILE A 169 -18.21 9.79 0.83
CA ILE A 169 -18.41 10.75 -0.27
C ILE A 169 -17.49 10.35 -1.42
N LEU A 170 -18.06 10.08 -2.59
CA LEU A 170 -17.27 9.80 -3.79
C LEU A 170 -16.93 11.12 -4.49
N GLU A 171 -15.64 11.45 -4.56
CA GLU A 171 -15.11 12.64 -5.22
C GLU A 171 -14.55 12.23 -6.58
N ASN A 172 -15.22 12.66 -7.65
CA ASN A 172 -14.84 12.32 -9.02
C ASN A 172 -13.94 13.39 -9.66
N GLY A 173 -13.59 14.44 -8.93
CA GLY A 173 -12.82 15.55 -9.48
C GLY A 173 -13.69 16.48 -10.35
N ILE A 174 -13.07 17.53 -10.87
CA ILE A 174 -13.77 18.52 -11.70
C ILE A 174 -14.08 17.98 -13.10
N ASP A 175 -13.23 17.08 -13.61
CA ASP A 175 -13.43 16.40 -14.89
C ASP A 175 -14.38 15.20 -14.80
N GLY A 176 -14.81 14.83 -13.58
CA GLY A 176 -15.74 13.74 -13.33
C GLY A 176 -15.15 12.34 -13.53
N THR A 177 -13.84 12.18 -13.73
CA THR A 177 -13.20 10.88 -14.04
C THR A 177 -12.63 10.16 -12.81
N GLY A 178 -12.39 10.89 -11.72
CA GLY A 178 -11.64 10.40 -10.57
C GLY A 178 -10.14 10.17 -10.83
N ASN A 179 -9.62 10.65 -11.97
CA ASN A 179 -8.22 10.48 -12.35
C ASN A 179 -7.32 11.38 -11.51
N ILE A 180 -6.50 10.78 -10.65
CA ILE A 180 -5.53 11.51 -9.81
C ILE A 180 -4.27 11.94 -10.57
N LEU A 181 -4.12 11.56 -11.85
CA LEU A 181 -3.07 12.07 -12.74
C LEU A 181 -3.50 13.32 -13.51
N SER A 182 -4.75 13.79 -13.34
CA SER A 182 -5.27 15.01 -13.96
C SER A 182 -4.86 16.25 -13.15
N LEU A 183 -4.17 17.20 -13.80
CA LEU A 183 -3.75 18.46 -13.19
C LEU A 183 -4.94 19.34 -12.76
N GLU A 184 -6.03 19.30 -13.53
CA GLU A 184 -7.27 20.01 -13.22
C GLU A 184 -7.91 19.46 -11.94
N ASN A 185 -7.96 18.13 -11.82
CA ASN A 185 -8.41 17.45 -10.61
C ASN A 185 -7.54 17.78 -9.41
N PHE A 186 -6.21 17.77 -9.57
CA PHE A 186 -5.28 18.16 -8.51
C PHE A 186 -5.58 19.58 -8.00
N THR A 187 -5.74 20.53 -8.91
CA THR A 187 -6.00 21.94 -8.59
C THR A 187 -7.34 22.09 -7.87
N TYR A 188 -8.40 21.48 -8.40
CA TYR A 188 -9.74 21.55 -7.82
C TYR A 188 -9.80 20.91 -6.43
N VAL A 189 -9.28 19.69 -6.27
CA VAL A 189 -9.32 18.94 -5.01
C VAL A 189 -8.48 19.64 -3.94
N SER A 190 -7.28 20.12 -4.30
CA SER A 190 -6.41 20.88 -3.38
C SER A 190 -7.07 22.17 -2.91
N ARG A 191 -7.80 22.87 -3.79
CA ARG A 191 -8.54 24.08 -3.42
C ARG A 191 -9.74 23.79 -2.52
N LYS A 192 -10.49 22.72 -2.81
CA LYS A 192 -11.74 22.37 -2.11
C LYS A 192 -11.50 21.80 -0.71
N TYR A 193 -10.45 21.00 -0.56
CA TYR A 193 -10.20 20.20 0.65
C TYR A 193 -8.84 20.49 1.31
N GLY A 194 -8.14 21.54 0.87
CA GLY A 194 -6.81 21.86 1.35
C GLY A 194 -6.73 21.95 2.87
N SER A 195 -5.68 21.33 3.44
CA SER A 195 -5.37 21.40 4.88
C SER A 195 -6.47 20.91 5.84
N SER A 196 -7.38 20.05 5.39
CA SER A 196 -8.58 19.66 6.15
C SER A 196 -8.63 18.18 6.54
N MET A 197 -7.73 17.34 6.01
CA MET A 197 -7.77 15.89 6.19
C MET A 197 -6.89 15.44 7.36
N ASP A 198 -7.49 14.72 8.33
CA ASP A 198 -6.78 14.12 9.46
C ASP A 198 -5.96 12.91 9.01
N ILE A 199 -6.49 12.13 8.06
CA ILE A 199 -5.81 10.98 7.45
C ILE A 199 -5.95 11.05 5.93
N VAL A 200 -4.84 10.94 5.21
CA VAL A 200 -4.86 10.67 3.77
C VAL A 200 -4.31 9.27 3.54
N THR A 201 -4.91 8.49 2.66
CA THR A 201 -4.35 7.19 2.25
C THR A 201 -4.29 7.08 0.73
N ALA A 202 -3.33 6.30 0.26
CA ALA A 202 -3.04 6.07 -1.15
C ALA A 202 -2.62 4.61 -1.35
N ASP A 203 -3.50 3.77 -1.90
CA ASP A 203 -3.28 2.33 -2.18
C ASP A 203 -3.22 2.03 -3.70
N GLY A 204 -3.06 3.09 -4.51
CA GLY A 204 -3.04 3.02 -5.97
C GLY A 204 -1.94 2.11 -6.53
N GLY A 205 -2.24 1.48 -7.66
CA GLY A 205 -1.29 0.71 -8.45
C GLY A 205 -1.93 0.28 -9.76
N PHE A 206 -1.11 0.00 -10.76
CA PHE A 206 -1.56 -0.55 -12.03
C PHE A 206 -1.61 -2.09 -11.99
N ASP A 207 -2.24 -2.72 -12.97
CA ASP A 207 -2.11 -4.17 -13.15
C ASP A 207 -0.73 -4.44 -13.78
N PHE A 208 0.17 -5.03 -12.98
CA PHE A 208 1.54 -5.35 -13.37
C PHE A 208 1.72 -6.85 -13.64
N SER A 209 0.65 -7.58 -13.92
CA SER A 209 0.68 -9.03 -14.15
C SER A 209 1.64 -9.47 -15.27
N MET A 210 2.01 -8.56 -16.19
CA MET A 210 2.93 -8.86 -17.28
C MET A 210 4.41 -8.54 -17.01
N ASP A 211 4.74 -7.62 -16.09
CA ASP A 211 6.14 -7.29 -15.77
C ASP A 211 6.28 -6.70 -14.35
N PHE A 212 6.62 -7.55 -13.39
CA PHE A 212 6.85 -7.13 -12.00
C PHE A 212 8.14 -6.33 -11.81
N ASN A 213 9.10 -6.40 -12.73
CA ASN A 213 10.39 -5.72 -12.62
C ASN A 213 10.28 -4.25 -13.08
N GLN A 214 9.36 -3.95 -14.01
CA GLN A 214 9.05 -2.57 -14.47
C GLN A 214 8.14 -1.80 -13.49
N GLN A 215 7.63 -2.45 -12.45
CA GLN A 215 6.65 -1.87 -11.53
C GLN A 215 7.11 -0.56 -10.88
N GLU A 216 8.39 -0.46 -10.49
CA GLU A 216 8.94 0.76 -9.87
C GLU A 216 9.01 1.94 -10.85
N ILE A 217 9.27 1.66 -12.13
CA ILE A 217 9.38 2.67 -13.20
C ILE A 217 7.98 3.20 -13.53
N MET A 218 7.05 2.29 -13.78
CA MET A 218 5.70 2.62 -14.23
C MET A 218 4.89 3.41 -13.19
N ILE A 219 5.16 3.20 -11.89
CA ILE A 219 4.38 3.85 -10.83
C ILE A 219 4.91 5.23 -10.40
N GLY A 220 6.08 5.66 -10.88
CA GLY A 220 6.72 6.89 -10.40
C GLY A 220 5.82 8.14 -10.46
N LYS A 221 5.10 8.32 -11.58
CA LYS A 221 4.14 9.42 -11.77
C LYS A 221 2.96 9.31 -10.80
N LEU A 222 2.41 8.11 -10.62
CA LEU A 222 1.33 7.85 -9.69
C LEU A 222 1.74 8.10 -8.23
N LEU A 223 2.95 7.71 -7.83
CA LEU A 223 3.48 8.00 -6.50
C LEU A 223 3.61 9.50 -6.28
N PHE A 224 4.19 10.24 -7.23
CA PHE A 224 4.29 11.69 -7.13
C PHE A 224 2.91 12.34 -6.99
N SER A 225 1.95 11.99 -7.84
CA SER A 225 0.59 12.55 -7.75
C SER A 225 -0.06 12.24 -6.41
N GLN A 226 -0.01 11.00 -5.91
CA GLN A 226 -0.55 10.64 -4.60
C GLN A 226 0.09 11.45 -3.46
N ILE A 227 1.41 11.69 -3.53
CA ILE A 227 2.13 12.54 -2.56
C ILE A 227 1.68 14.00 -2.67
N ALA A 228 1.60 14.55 -3.88
CA ALA A 228 1.19 15.94 -4.14
C ALA A 228 -0.20 16.22 -3.57
N PHE A 229 -1.17 15.35 -3.88
CA PHE A 229 -2.50 15.41 -3.28
C PHE A 229 -2.42 15.32 -1.76
N ALA A 230 -1.74 14.30 -1.22
CA ALA A 230 -1.69 14.07 0.22
C ALA A 230 -1.19 15.30 0.98
N VAL A 231 -0.02 15.86 0.63
CA VAL A 231 0.55 17.00 1.36
C VAL A 231 -0.29 18.29 1.21
N CYS A 232 -1.03 18.45 0.10
CA CYS A 232 -1.92 19.61 -0.07
C CYS A 232 -3.22 19.49 0.71
N LEU A 233 -3.71 18.26 0.92
CA LEU A 233 -4.94 17.96 1.65
C LEU A 233 -4.72 17.84 3.16
N GLN A 234 -3.52 17.48 3.58
CA GLN A 234 -3.21 17.11 4.96
C GLN A 234 -3.35 18.30 5.92
N LYS A 235 -4.14 18.11 6.97
CA LYS A 235 -4.20 19.00 8.13
C LYS A 235 -2.92 18.87 8.97
N LYS A 236 -2.50 19.94 9.64
CA LYS A 236 -1.38 19.89 10.60
C LYS A 236 -1.55 18.77 11.63
N GLY A 237 -0.48 18.03 11.87
CA GLY A 237 -0.47 16.87 12.76
C GLY A 237 -1.10 15.62 12.14
N GLY A 238 -1.66 15.70 10.93
CA GLY A 238 -2.30 14.59 10.25
C GLY A 238 -1.32 13.48 9.83
N SER A 239 -1.89 12.36 9.36
CA SER A 239 -1.14 11.17 8.95
C SER A 239 -1.40 10.81 7.50
N PHE A 240 -0.38 10.28 6.82
CA PHE A 240 -0.46 9.83 5.44
C PHE A 240 0.05 8.38 5.31
N ILE A 241 -0.66 7.57 4.53
CA ILE A 241 -0.30 6.18 4.25
C ILE A 241 -0.18 6.02 2.73
N LEU A 242 0.98 5.60 2.26
CA LEU A 242 1.26 5.43 0.83
C LEU A 242 1.74 4.02 0.55
N LYS A 243 1.09 3.31 -0.36
CA LYS A 243 1.62 2.07 -0.93
C LYS A 243 2.77 2.37 -1.87
N ILE A 244 3.83 1.58 -1.72
CA ILE A 244 5.00 1.59 -2.60
C ILE A 244 5.40 0.14 -2.92
N PHE A 245 6.27 -0.02 -3.91
CA PHE A 245 6.81 -1.32 -4.31
C PHE A 245 8.30 -1.38 -4.03
N ASP A 246 9.15 -1.72 -4.99
CA ASP A 246 10.60 -1.64 -4.83
C ASP A 246 11.07 -0.18 -4.64
N CYS A 247 12.27 -0.01 -4.08
CA CYS A 247 12.86 1.30 -3.78
C CYS A 247 14.34 1.26 -4.14
N PHE A 248 14.64 0.98 -5.40
CA PHE A 248 16.01 0.89 -5.91
C PHE A 248 16.38 2.08 -6.79
N MET A 249 15.39 2.79 -7.33
CA MET A 249 15.58 3.85 -8.33
C MET A 249 15.53 5.24 -7.67
N GLN A 250 16.25 6.18 -8.29
CA GLN A 250 16.43 7.53 -7.75
C GLN A 250 15.11 8.29 -7.57
N HIS A 251 14.16 8.17 -8.49
CA HIS A 251 12.86 8.85 -8.37
C HIS A 251 12.08 8.38 -7.14
N THR A 252 12.10 7.08 -6.82
CA THR A 252 11.47 6.56 -5.61
C THR A 252 12.16 7.11 -4.36
N VAL A 253 13.51 7.11 -4.34
CA VAL A 253 14.29 7.66 -3.22
C VAL A 253 13.97 9.14 -3.00
N ASP A 254 13.93 9.93 -4.07
CA ASP A 254 13.59 11.36 -4.02
C ASP A 254 12.21 11.59 -3.38
N LEU A 255 11.20 10.80 -3.76
CA LEU A 255 9.85 10.90 -3.20
C LEU A 255 9.78 10.52 -1.71
N LEU A 256 10.54 9.50 -1.30
CA LEU A 256 10.60 9.09 0.11
C LEU A 256 11.33 10.13 0.97
N GLU A 257 12.42 10.71 0.46
CA GLU A 257 13.15 11.79 1.13
C GLU A 257 12.27 13.04 1.26
N LEU A 258 11.50 13.35 0.21
CA LEU A 258 10.52 14.42 0.22
C LEU A 258 9.49 14.19 1.32
N LEU A 259 8.86 13.01 1.40
CA LEU A 259 7.93 12.68 2.48
C LEU A 259 8.57 12.83 3.87
N ALA A 260 9.82 12.41 4.05
CA ALA A 260 10.54 12.58 5.31
C ALA A 260 10.84 14.04 5.69
N SER A 261 10.63 15.01 4.78
CA SER A 261 10.69 16.44 5.07
C SER A 261 9.37 17.06 5.51
N PHE A 262 8.23 16.41 5.24
CA PHE A 262 6.88 16.93 5.48
C PHE A 262 6.24 16.49 6.80
N TYR A 263 6.78 15.44 7.43
CA TYR A 263 6.19 14.82 8.61
C TYR A 263 7.22 14.69 9.74
N GLU A 264 6.74 14.64 10.99
CA GLU A 264 7.59 14.41 12.16
C GLU A 264 8.28 13.04 12.11
N LYS A 265 7.55 12.01 11.66
CA LYS A 265 8.06 10.64 11.54
C LYS A 265 7.53 10.00 10.27
N THR A 266 8.44 9.35 9.55
CA THR A 266 8.15 8.60 8.33
C THR A 266 8.68 7.20 8.46
N TYR A 267 7.81 6.21 8.37
CA TYR A 267 8.15 4.80 8.53
C TYR A 267 7.98 4.06 7.22
N ILE A 268 8.83 3.07 6.99
CA ILE A 268 8.61 2.03 5.98
C ILE A 268 8.24 0.72 6.67
N VAL A 269 7.14 0.11 6.22
CA VAL A 269 6.54 -1.04 6.88
C VAL A 269 5.93 -2.01 5.88
N LYS A 270 6.06 -3.30 6.17
CA LYS A 270 5.30 -4.34 5.46
C LYS A 270 4.34 -5.04 6.43
N PRO A 271 3.03 -4.82 6.29
CA PRO A 271 2.00 -5.57 7.02
C PRO A 271 2.17 -7.07 6.85
N GLN A 272 1.88 -7.83 7.90
CA GLN A 272 1.82 -9.29 7.87
C GLN A 272 0.79 -9.80 6.86
N THR A 273 -0.25 -9.00 6.64
CA THR A 273 -1.32 -9.22 5.66
C THR A 273 -0.90 -8.91 4.22
N SER A 274 0.29 -8.32 3.99
CA SER A 274 0.91 -8.21 2.67
C SER A 274 1.82 -9.42 2.41
N ARG A 275 1.70 -10.05 1.23
CA ARG A 275 2.37 -11.32 0.91
C ARG A 275 3.88 -11.16 0.96
N TYR A 276 4.59 -12.12 1.56
CA TYR A 276 6.03 -11.97 1.81
C TYR A 276 6.89 -12.00 0.53
N ALA A 277 6.43 -12.66 -0.52
CA ALA A 277 7.13 -12.75 -1.80
C ALA A 277 6.97 -11.50 -2.70
N ASN A 278 5.99 -10.62 -2.44
CA ASN A 278 5.78 -9.43 -3.26
C ASN A 278 6.54 -8.21 -2.72
N SER A 279 6.80 -7.24 -3.61
CA SER A 279 7.50 -5.99 -3.27
C SER A 279 6.60 -4.95 -2.59
N GLU A 280 5.30 -5.20 -2.47
CA GLU A 280 4.34 -4.29 -1.87
C GLU A 280 4.68 -4.00 -0.40
N LYS A 281 4.78 -2.73 -0.07
CA LYS A 281 5.03 -2.20 1.26
C LYS A 281 4.37 -0.83 1.39
N TYR A 282 4.39 -0.27 2.60
CA TYR A 282 3.72 0.99 2.89
C TYR A 282 4.67 1.96 3.57
N ILE A 283 4.57 3.22 3.16
CA ILE A 283 5.08 4.36 3.92
C ILE A 283 3.97 4.84 4.84
N VAL A 284 4.30 5.03 6.12
CA VAL A 284 3.40 5.62 7.10
C VAL A 284 4.04 6.88 7.64
N CYS A 285 3.43 8.01 7.36
CA CYS A 285 3.83 9.33 7.79
C CYS A 285 2.90 9.81 8.92
N THR A 286 3.46 10.34 9.99
CA THR A 286 2.68 10.86 11.13
C THR A 286 3.19 12.23 11.55
N GLY A 287 2.28 13.15 11.90
CA GLY A 287 2.62 14.47 12.39
C GLY A 287 3.01 15.42 11.25
N PHE A 288 2.07 15.69 10.34
CA PHE A 288 2.30 16.66 9.27
C PHE A 288 2.71 18.04 9.81
N LEU A 289 3.79 18.62 9.28
CA LEU A 289 4.47 19.76 9.90
C LEU A 289 3.81 21.11 9.58
N TYR A 290 3.14 21.23 8.43
CA TYR A 290 2.68 22.50 7.90
C TYR A 290 1.23 22.81 8.31
N ASN A 291 0.92 24.11 8.45
CA ASN A 291 -0.44 24.57 8.72
C ASN A 291 -1.30 24.54 7.45
N ASN A 292 -0.70 24.83 6.29
CA ASN A 292 -1.34 24.84 4.99
C ASN A 292 -0.32 24.57 3.86
N SER A 293 -0.81 24.53 2.62
CA SER A 293 0.00 24.22 1.44
C SER A 293 0.62 25.40 0.70
N ASN A 294 0.39 26.64 1.16
CA ASN A 294 0.76 27.84 0.41
C ASN A 294 2.26 27.91 0.06
N ASP A 295 3.13 27.44 0.95
CA ASP A 295 4.58 27.52 0.78
C ASP A 295 5.13 26.56 -0.28
N PHE A 296 4.43 25.46 -0.57
CA PHE A 296 4.93 24.38 -1.40
C PHE A 296 4.01 24.01 -2.57
N TYR A 297 2.76 24.47 -2.58
CA TYR A 297 1.77 24.13 -3.61
C TYR A 297 2.27 24.44 -5.03
N SER A 298 2.88 25.61 -5.24
CA SER A 298 3.39 26.02 -6.56
C SER A 298 4.47 25.07 -7.09
N TYR A 299 5.34 24.54 -6.22
CA TYR A 299 6.39 23.60 -6.61
C TYR A 299 5.82 22.25 -7.04
N PHE A 300 4.80 21.76 -6.33
CA PHE A 300 4.07 20.55 -6.75
C PHE A 300 3.31 20.79 -8.05
N TYR A 301 2.61 21.92 -8.18
CA TYR A 301 1.86 22.26 -9.38
C TYR A 301 2.78 22.31 -10.61
N GLU A 302 3.87 23.06 -10.56
CA GLU A 302 4.83 23.19 -11.68
C GLU A 302 5.43 21.83 -12.05
N CYS A 303 5.80 21.01 -11.06
CA CYS A 303 6.33 19.67 -11.33
C CYS A 303 5.26 18.75 -11.93
N PHE A 304 4.01 18.82 -11.47
CA PHE A 304 2.90 18.03 -12.01
C PHE A 304 2.58 18.46 -13.44
N GLU A 305 2.53 19.76 -13.72
CA GLU A 305 2.38 20.30 -15.07
C GLU A 305 3.43 19.74 -16.03
N ASN A 306 4.71 19.75 -15.62
CA ASN A 306 5.79 19.16 -16.40
C ASN A 306 5.64 17.64 -16.64
N ILE A 307 5.14 16.89 -15.65
CA ILE A 307 4.86 15.45 -15.81
C ILE A 307 3.78 15.21 -16.86
N VAL A 308 2.71 16.01 -16.82
CA VAL A 308 1.58 15.90 -17.76
C VAL A 308 2.01 16.33 -19.17
N SER A 309 2.80 17.39 -19.31
CA SER A 309 3.32 17.84 -20.61
C SER A 309 4.28 16.84 -21.26
N ILE A 310 5.00 16.04 -20.46
CA ILE A 310 6.02 15.08 -20.93
C ILE A 310 5.59 13.66 -20.53
N ASN A 311 4.38 13.27 -20.95
CA ASN A 311 3.75 12.04 -20.47
C ASN A 311 4.39 10.75 -21.04
N ASP A 312 5.14 10.83 -22.13
CA ASP A 312 5.68 9.63 -22.81
C ASP A 312 7.08 9.22 -22.32
N LYS A 313 7.64 9.92 -21.32
CA LYS A 313 8.97 9.63 -20.77
C LYS A 313 8.92 8.97 -19.40
N ASN A 314 9.96 8.20 -19.10
CA ASN A 314 10.21 7.65 -17.76
C ASN A 314 10.67 8.77 -16.82
N CYS A 315 10.44 8.58 -15.52
CA CYS A 315 10.93 9.49 -14.51
C CYS A 315 12.31 9.05 -14.02
N LEU A 316 13.31 9.93 -14.11
CA LEU A 316 14.63 9.70 -13.53
C LEU A 316 14.71 10.26 -12.11
N ARG A 317 14.24 11.50 -11.90
CA ARG A 317 14.33 12.22 -10.61
C ARG A 317 13.13 13.14 -10.37
N PHE A 318 12.89 13.40 -9.08
CA PHE A 318 11.95 14.41 -8.58
C PHE A 318 12.60 15.53 -7.77
N LEU A 319 13.91 15.44 -7.48
CA LEU A 319 14.66 16.46 -6.74
C LEU A 319 15.92 16.90 -7.49
N LYS A 320 16.17 18.21 -7.55
CA LYS A 320 17.42 18.79 -8.08
C LYS A 320 18.62 18.57 -7.17
N SER A 321 18.39 18.50 -5.86
CA SER A 321 19.46 18.32 -4.86
C SER A 321 19.98 16.88 -4.83
N GLN A 322 21.20 16.71 -4.31
CA GLN A 322 21.69 15.38 -3.96
C GLN A 322 20.90 14.81 -2.78
N THR A 323 20.66 13.50 -2.80
CA THR A 323 19.99 12.81 -1.69
C THR A 323 20.87 12.79 -0.45
N ASN A 324 20.29 12.99 0.72
CA ASN A 324 21.00 12.90 1.98
C ASN A 324 21.63 11.51 2.19
N TYR A 325 22.93 11.48 2.49
CA TYR A 325 23.67 10.23 2.65
C TYR A 325 23.17 9.35 3.81
N VAL A 326 22.78 9.94 4.94
CA VAL A 326 22.22 9.20 6.09
C VAL A 326 20.87 8.58 5.72
N PHE A 327 20.07 9.31 4.94
CA PHE A 327 18.81 8.80 4.41
C PHE A 327 19.04 7.60 3.47
N LEU A 328 19.99 7.72 2.55
CA LEU A 328 20.39 6.63 1.65
C LEU A 328 20.83 5.37 2.40
N GLN A 329 21.79 5.51 3.32
CA GLN A 329 22.26 4.38 4.12
C GLN A 329 21.11 3.66 4.84
N LYS A 330 20.18 4.43 5.42
CA LYS A 330 19.06 3.84 6.15
C LYS A 330 18.10 3.09 5.23
N LEU A 331 17.91 3.59 4.01
CA LEU A 331 17.09 2.93 3.00
C LEU A 331 17.77 1.66 2.46
N GLU A 332 19.10 1.65 2.31
CA GLU A 332 19.85 0.46 1.93
C GLU A 332 19.83 -0.62 3.02
N GLU A 333 19.97 -0.25 4.29
CA GLU A 333 19.77 -1.18 5.42
C GLU A 333 18.38 -1.82 5.38
N TYR A 334 17.36 -0.99 5.16
CA TYR A 334 15.99 -1.45 5.02
C TYR A 334 15.85 -2.45 3.86
N ASN A 335 16.35 -2.06 2.68
CA ASN A 335 16.29 -2.86 1.47
C ASN A 335 16.98 -4.21 1.70
N ALA A 336 18.16 -4.23 2.32
CA ALA A 336 18.88 -5.47 2.64
C ALA A 336 18.01 -6.43 3.47
N ILE A 337 17.38 -5.95 4.54
CA ILE A 337 16.58 -6.81 5.42
C ILE A 337 15.30 -7.30 4.72
N PHE A 338 14.60 -6.39 4.06
CA PHE A 338 13.33 -6.73 3.40
C PHE A 338 13.55 -7.61 2.17
N GLY A 339 14.47 -7.22 1.30
CA GLY A 339 14.80 -7.94 0.08
C GLY A 339 15.34 -9.34 0.36
N GLN A 340 16.18 -9.51 1.39
CA GLN A 340 16.62 -10.84 1.80
C GLN A 340 15.45 -11.74 2.23
N LYS A 341 14.49 -11.19 2.98
CA LYS A 341 13.30 -11.93 3.41
C LYS A 341 12.40 -12.31 2.22
N GLN A 342 12.29 -11.41 1.24
CA GLN A 342 11.55 -11.66 0.00
C GLN A 342 12.22 -12.78 -0.81
N ILE A 343 13.52 -12.69 -1.07
CA ILE A 343 14.32 -13.72 -1.76
C ILE A 343 14.17 -15.08 -1.07
N GLN A 344 14.32 -15.12 0.26
CA GLN A 344 14.16 -16.35 1.04
C GLN A 344 12.76 -16.96 0.91
N ASN A 345 11.71 -16.13 0.91
CA ASN A 345 10.34 -16.63 0.75
C ASN A 345 10.10 -17.17 -0.67
N ILE A 346 10.66 -16.53 -1.69
CA ILE A 346 10.57 -16.98 -3.07
C ILE A 346 11.31 -18.32 -3.25
N HIS A 347 12.56 -18.41 -2.81
CA HIS A 347 13.31 -19.67 -2.82
C HIS A 347 12.62 -20.78 -2.03
N TYR A 348 12.07 -20.47 -0.85
CA TYR A 348 11.35 -21.45 -0.05
C TYR A 348 10.11 -22.00 -0.79
N THR A 349 9.44 -21.14 -1.56
CA THR A 349 8.29 -21.53 -2.38
C THR A 349 8.73 -22.45 -3.52
N PHE A 350 9.80 -22.11 -4.24
CA PHE A 350 10.36 -23.01 -5.26
C PHE A 350 10.81 -24.35 -4.68
N ALA A 351 11.51 -24.34 -3.54
CA ALA A 351 11.93 -25.57 -2.87
C ALA A 351 10.74 -26.44 -2.44
N LEU A 352 9.59 -25.84 -2.09
CA LEU A 352 8.36 -26.58 -1.80
C LEU A 352 7.73 -27.17 -3.07
N MET A 353 7.79 -26.45 -4.20
CA MET A 353 7.28 -26.90 -5.50
C MET A 353 8.01 -28.15 -5.99
N ASP A 354 9.34 -28.14 -5.92
CA ASP A 354 10.20 -29.19 -6.48
C ASP A 354 10.35 -30.42 -5.55
N ASN A 355 9.87 -30.35 -4.30
CA ASN A 355 10.00 -31.44 -3.33
C ASN A 355 9.06 -32.62 -3.62
N LYS A 356 9.63 -33.83 -3.76
CA LYS A 356 8.91 -35.09 -4.04
C LYS A 356 8.07 -35.61 -2.86
N GLY A 357 8.34 -35.19 -1.62
CA GLY A 357 7.61 -35.56 -0.39
C GLY A 357 6.80 -34.42 0.25
N LYS A 358 6.27 -33.51 -0.56
CA LYS A 358 5.70 -32.24 -0.09
C LYS A 358 4.38 -32.33 0.69
N SER A 359 3.64 -33.44 0.65
CA SER A 359 2.29 -33.52 1.26
C SER A 359 2.31 -33.22 2.76
N GLU A 360 3.15 -33.91 3.54
CA GLU A 360 3.24 -33.71 4.99
C GLU A 360 3.68 -32.29 5.35
N LYS A 361 4.59 -31.72 4.54
CA LYS A 361 5.07 -30.35 4.73
C LYS A 361 3.96 -29.33 4.45
N ILE A 362 3.14 -29.54 3.42
CA ILE A 362 1.97 -28.71 3.11
C ILE A 362 0.95 -28.78 4.25
N ASP A 363 0.64 -29.98 4.76
CA ASP A 363 -0.30 -30.14 5.87
C ASP A 363 0.18 -29.44 7.15
N SER A 364 1.48 -29.53 7.44
CA SER A 364 2.10 -28.80 8.53
C SER A 364 2.01 -27.29 8.34
N LEU A 365 2.32 -26.77 7.15
CA LEU A 365 2.19 -25.35 6.82
C LEU A 365 0.75 -24.85 6.95
N ILE A 366 -0.23 -25.63 6.50
CA ILE A 366 -1.65 -25.28 6.63
C ILE A 366 -2.00 -25.09 8.11
N LYS A 367 -1.65 -26.04 8.98
CA LYS A 367 -1.91 -25.95 10.44
C LYS A 367 -1.24 -24.72 11.06
N ILE A 368 0.03 -24.47 10.72
CA ILE A 368 0.79 -23.31 11.22
C ILE A 368 0.16 -21.99 10.77
N ASN A 369 -0.22 -21.88 9.50
CA ASN A 369 -0.76 -20.65 8.93
C ASN A 369 -2.19 -20.36 9.43
N ILE A 370 -3.01 -21.39 9.68
CA ILE A 370 -4.30 -21.24 10.36
C ILE A 370 -4.08 -20.64 11.74
N LYS A 371 -3.16 -21.22 12.54
CA LYS A 371 -2.83 -20.71 13.87
C LYS A 371 -2.39 -19.24 13.83
N LYS A 372 -1.42 -18.91 12.97
CA LYS A 372 -0.96 -17.52 12.79
C LYS A 372 -2.06 -16.56 12.37
N SER A 373 -2.97 -17.00 11.50
CA SER A 373 -4.11 -16.20 11.05
C SER A 373 -5.14 -15.98 12.17
N VAL A 374 -5.38 -16.99 13.01
CA VAL A 374 -6.25 -16.89 14.20
C VAL A 374 -5.63 -15.93 15.22
N ASP A 375 -4.33 -16.09 15.52
CA ASP A 375 -3.60 -15.22 16.43
C ASP A 375 -3.63 -13.75 15.93
N TRP A 376 -3.51 -13.56 14.61
CA TRP A 376 -3.66 -12.25 13.98
C TRP A 376 -5.07 -11.68 14.19
N CYS A 377 -6.13 -12.47 13.93
CA CYS A 377 -7.51 -12.05 14.13
C CYS A 377 -7.78 -11.65 15.59
N ILE A 378 -7.29 -12.45 16.56
CA ILE A 378 -7.41 -12.14 17.99
C ILE A 378 -6.71 -10.82 18.33
N LYS A 379 -5.47 -10.65 17.89
CA LYS A 379 -4.67 -9.43 18.14
C LYS A 379 -5.35 -8.16 17.61
N HIS A 380 -6.05 -8.27 16.49
CA HIS A 380 -6.68 -7.15 15.80
C HIS A 380 -8.19 -7.03 16.06
N GLY A 381 -8.75 -7.84 16.97
CA GLY A 381 -10.17 -7.79 17.34
C GLY A 381 -11.12 -8.19 16.22
N ILE A 382 -10.67 -9.05 15.29
CA ILE A 382 -11.47 -9.57 14.18
C ILE A 382 -12.07 -10.91 14.57
N ASN A 383 -13.38 -11.04 14.40
CA ASN A 383 -14.08 -12.31 14.61
C ASN A 383 -13.55 -13.40 13.65
N TYR A 384 -13.32 -14.60 14.17
CA TYR A 384 -12.74 -15.70 13.41
C TYR A 384 -13.55 -17.00 13.48
N ASN A 385 -13.37 -17.86 12.48
CA ASN A 385 -13.89 -19.22 12.42
C ASN A 385 -12.94 -20.17 13.15
N VAL A 386 -13.50 -21.08 13.96
CA VAL A 386 -12.74 -22.13 14.61
C VAL A 386 -12.59 -23.30 13.65
N PHE A 387 -11.36 -23.80 13.48
CA PHE A 387 -11.08 -25.00 12.70
C PHE A 387 -10.73 -26.12 13.66
N SER A 388 -11.57 -27.15 13.75
CA SER A 388 -11.25 -28.37 14.49
C SER A 388 -10.08 -29.08 13.81
N VAL A 389 -9.03 -29.32 14.58
CA VAL A 389 -7.95 -30.23 14.20
C VAL A 389 -8.53 -31.63 14.33
N ASN A 390 -9.09 -32.17 13.25
CA ASN A 390 -9.32 -33.60 13.20
C ASN A 390 -7.93 -34.23 13.15
N SER A 391 -7.39 -34.60 14.32
CA SER A 391 -6.47 -35.72 14.40
C SER A 391 -7.21 -36.90 13.81
N ASN A 392 -6.73 -37.42 12.68
CA ASN A 392 -7.21 -38.67 12.12
C ASN A 392 -7.00 -39.77 13.18
N ILE A 393 -8.03 -40.00 14.00
CA ILE A 393 -8.18 -41.23 14.76
C ILE A 393 -8.85 -42.20 13.78
N PHE A 394 -8.07 -42.73 12.85
CA PHE A 394 -8.40 -44.02 12.28
C PHE A 394 -7.85 -45.05 13.26
N ILE A 395 -8.72 -45.48 14.18
CA ILE A 395 -8.53 -46.77 14.84
C ILE A 395 -8.68 -47.80 13.73
N THR A 396 -7.57 -48.40 13.33
CA THR A 396 -7.56 -49.70 12.67
C THR A 396 -8.32 -50.68 13.55
N ILE A 397 -9.46 -51.17 13.05
CA ILE A 397 -10.05 -52.44 13.44
C ILE A 397 -9.90 -53.37 12.24
#